data_AF-A0A916RI86-F1
#
_entry.id   AF-A0A916RI86-F1
#
_cell.length_a   1.000
_cell.length_b   1.000
_cell.length_c   1.000
_cell.angle_alpha   90.00
_cell.angle_beta   90.00
_cell.angle_gamma   90.00
#
_symmetry.space_group_name_H-M   'P 1'
#
loop_
_entity.id
_entity.type
_entity.pdbx_description
1 polymer ?
#
loop_
_entity_poly.entity_id
_entity_poly.type
_entity_poly.pdbx_seq_one_letter_code
_entity_poly.pdbx_strand_id
1 'polypeptide(L)'
;MRISRDKLNKLAHTVADTLAEIDACDFLEDRNTIRQEARKALEKLLTEETRIDAAARQKIASQRKIIIEGSQEWDILYRKYYNDEVKKLGL
;
A
#
# COMPACT_ATOMS: atom_id res chain seq x y z
N MET A 1 -6.05 6.49 -2.47
CA MET A 1 -7.31 6.26 -1.72
C MET A 1 -6.96 6.13 -0.25
N ARG A 2 -7.55 6.92 0.66
CA ARG A 2 -7.16 6.89 2.09
C ARG A 2 -8.05 5.88 2.83
N ILE A 3 -7.48 4.73 3.21
CA ILE A 3 -8.21 3.73 4.02
C ILE A 3 -8.42 4.29 5.42
N SER A 4 -9.63 4.17 5.97
CA SER A 4 -9.94 4.61 7.33
C SER A 4 -9.35 3.63 8.36
N ARG A 5 -9.02 4.12 9.55
CA ARG A 5 -8.50 3.30 10.66
C ARG A 5 -9.41 2.12 10.99
N ASP A 6 -10.72 2.32 10.89
CA ASP A 6 -11.73 1.29 11.14
C ASP A 6 -11.68 0.15 10.11
N LYS A 7 -11.56 0.49 8.82
CA LYS A 7 -11.37 -0.51 7.75
C LYS A 7 -10.06 -1.27 7.92
N LEU A 8 -9.00 -0.59 8.33
CA LEU A 8 -7.70 -1.22 8.57
C LEU A 8 -7.75 -2.20 9.75
N ASN A 9 -8.46 -1.84 10.83
CA ASN A 9 -8.72 -2.76 11.94
C ASN A 9 -9.55 -3.98 11.51
N LYS A 10 -10.60 -3.77 10.69
CA LYS A 10 -11.40 -4.87 10.15
C LYS A 10 -10.53 -5.81 9.30
N LEU A 11 -9.67 -5.26 8.45
CA LEU A 11 -8.75 -6.04 7.62
C LEU A 11 -7.74 -6.83 8.46
N ALA A 12 -7.14 -6.21 9.48
CA ALA A 12 -6.22 -6.88 10.39
C ALA A 12 -6.89 -8.03 11.15
N HIS A 13 -8.17 -7.86 11.53
CA HIS A 13 -8.97 -8.94 12.09
C HIS A 13 -9.14 -10.10 11.11
N THR A 14 -9.60 -9.81 9.90
CA THR A 14 -9.78 -10.85 8.87
C THR A 14 -8.47 -11.58 8.59
N VAL A 15 -7.35 -10.87 8.48
CA VAL A 15 -6.03 -11.48 8.27
C VAL A 15 -5.67 -12.41 9.43
N ALA A 16 -5.77 -11.94 10.68
CA ALA A 16 -5.49 -12.77 11.85
C ALA A 16 -6.41 -13.99 11.93
N ASP A 17 -7.69 -13.84 11.60
CA ASP A 17 -8.66 -14.94 11.64
C ASP A 17 -8.34 -15.98 10.56
N THR A 18 -8.04 -15.54 9.33
CA THR A 18 -7.61 -16.45 8.25
C THR A 18 -6.29 -17.15 8.55
N LEU A 19 -5.34 -16.48 9.21
CA LEU A 19 -4.09 -17.11 9.62
C LEU A 19 -4.33 -18.19 10.69
N ALA A 20 -5.31 -18.01 11.56
CA ALA A 20 -5.69 -19.00 12.57
C ALA A 20 -6.36 -20.24 11.96
N GLU A 21 -7.02 -20.08 10.81
CA GLU A 21 -7.70 -21.18 10.09
C GLU A 21 -6.75 -22.00 9.22
N ILE A 22 -5.51 -21.54 9.02
CA ILE A 22 -4.52 -22.25 8.21
C ILE A 22 -3.78 -23.24 9.11
N ASP A 23 -4.00 -24.54 8.90
CA ASP A 23 -3.33 -25.64 9.62
C ASP A 23 -1.79 -25.59 9.57
N ALA A 24 -1.22 -24.85 8.60
CA ALA A 24 0.23 -24.65 8.47
C ALA A 24 0.78 -23.47 9.30
N CYS A 25 -0.06 -22.78 10.07
CA CYS A 25 0.31 -21.58 10.80
C CYS A 25 -0.01 -21.73 12.29
N ASP A 26 1.02 -21.76 13.13
CA ASP A 26 0.88 -21.79 14.58
C ASP A 26 1.07 -20.39 15.18
N PHE A 27 0.18 -20.03 16.10
CA PHE A 27 0.26 -18.78 16.83
C PHE A 27 1.24 -18.94 18.00
N LEU A 28 2.43 -18.38 17.82
CA LEU A 28 3.47 -18.34 18.86
C LEU A 28 3.15 -17.33 19.98
N GLU A 29 2.32 -16.33 19.67
CA GLU A 29 1.93 -15.26 20.59
C GLU A 29 0.40 -15.16 20.69
N ASP A 30 -0.09 -14.31 21.58
CA ASP A 30 -1.52 -14.10 21.73
C ASP A 30 -2.16 -13.46 20.49
N ARG A 31 -3.45 -13.75 20.27
CA ARG A 31 -4.22 -13.25 19.11
C ARG A 31 -4.24 -11.72 19.02
N ASN A 32 -4.13 -11.01 20.15
CA ASN A 32 -4.13 -9.55 20.14
C ASN A 32 -2.79 -9.01 19.61
N THR A 33 -1.66 -9.63 19.99
CA THR A 33 -0.34 -9.28 19.49
C THR A 33 -0.21 -9.56 17.98
N ILE A 34 -0.66 -10.72 17.51
CA ILE A 34 -0.69 -11.06 16.07
C ILE A 34 -1.54 -10.06 15.28
N ARG A 35 -2.71 -9.69 15.79
CA ARG A 35 -3.57 -8.66 15.18
C ARG A 35 -2.87 -7.30 15.10
N GLN A 36 -2.13 -6.91 16.14
CA GLN A 36 -1.38 -5.65 16.14
C GLN A 36 -0.25 -5.67 15.12
N GLU A 37 0.48 -6.77 15.00
CA GLU A 37 1.54 -6.92 13.99
C GLU A 37 0.98 -6.95 12.57
N ALA A 38 -0.12 -7.67 12.32
CA ALA A 38 -0.83 -7.64 11.04
C ALA A 38 -1.27 -6.21 10.68
N ARG A 39 -1.80 -5.46 11.65
CA ARG A 39 -2.15 -4.05 11.48
C ARG A 39 -0.93 -3.19 11.14
N LYS A 40 0.19 -3.34 11.85
CA LYS A 40 1.43 -2.59 11.57
C LYS A 40 1.96 -2.89 10.18
N ALA A 41 1.96 -4.15 9.76
CA ALA A 41 2.38 -4.57 8.42
C ALA A 41 1.51 -3.93 7.34
N LEU A 42 0.19 -3.95 7.51
CA LEU A 42 -0.76 -3.29 6.61
C LEU A 42 -0.55 -1.77 6.55
N GLU A 43 -0.34 -1.13 7.70
CA GLU A 43 -0.09 0.32 7.77
C GLU A 43 1.23 0.71 7.11
N LYS A 44 2.26 -0.12 7.24
CA LYS A 44 3.55 0.05 6.55
C LYS A 44 3.37 -0.04 5.02
N LEU A 45 2.69 -1.08 4.53
CA LEU A 45 2.41 -1.26 3.10
C LEU A 45 1.64 -0.08 2.51
N LEU A 46 0.58 0.39 3.19
CA LEU A 46 -0.21 1.54 2.73
C LEU A 46 0.59 2.84 2.74
N THR A 47 1.46 3.03 3.73
CA THR A 47 2.36 4.18 3.79
C THR A 47 3.38 4.16 2.65
N GLU A 48 3.96 3.00 2.37
CA GLU A 48 4.89 2.80 1.25
C GLU A 48 4.19 3.07 -0.09
N GLU A 49 3.00 2.50 -0.30
CA GLU A 49 2.20 2.75 -1.50
C GLU A 49 1.87 4.24 -1.68
N THR A 50 1.47 4.93 -0.60
CA THR A 50 1.19 6.37 -0.62
C THR A 50 2.43 7.18 -0.99
N ARG A 51 3.61 6.75 -0.51
CA ARG A 51 4.89 7.40 -0.84
C ARG A 51 5.25 7.20 -2.31
N ILE A 52 5.03 6.01 -2.87
CA ILE A 52 5.22 5.71 -4.30
C ILE A 52 4.30 6.59 -5.14
N ASP A 53 3.01 6.67 -4.80
CA ASP A 53 2.02 7.52 -5.49
C ASP A 53 2.44 8.99 -5.47
N ALA A 54 2.84 9.50 -4.30
CA ALA A 54 3.29 10.88 -4.15
C ALA A 54 4.56 11.17 -4.98
N ALA A 55 5.53 10.24 -4.99
CA ALA A 55 6.74 10.36 -5.79
C ALA A 55 6.45 10.36 -7.30
N ALA A 56 5.55 9.49 -7.76
CA ALA A 56 5.12 9.45 -9.16
C ALA A 56 4.43 10.77 -9.56
N ARG A 57 3.50 11.27 -8.74
CA ARG A 57 2.84 12.57 -8.98
C ARG A 57 3.83 13.74 -8.99
N GLN A 58 4.78 13.75 -8.06
CA GLN A 58 5.80 14.81 -7.99
C GLN A 58 6.69 14.80 -9.24
N LYS A 59 7.05 13.62 -9.76
CA LYS A 59 7.78 13.51 -11.04
C LYS A 59 6.97 14.08 -12.20
N ILE A 60 5.68 13.76 -12.28
CA ILE A 60 4.79 14.32 -13.32
C ILE A 60 4.70 15.84 -13.20
N ALA A 61 4.52 16.37 -11.98
CA ALA A 61 4.45 17.81 -11.73
C ALA A 61 5.77 18.55 -11.99
N SER A 62 6.92 17.87 -11.84
CA SER A 62 8.24 18.43 -12.16
C SER A 62 8.52 18.56 -13.66
N GLN A 63 7.67 17.98 -14.50
CA GLN A 63 7.81 18.07 -15.95
C GLN A 63 7.50 19.51 -16.40
N ARG A 64 8.31 20.06 -17.33
CA ARG A 64 8.13 21.42 -17.87
C ARG A 64 6.78 21.66 -18.56
N LYS A 65 6.05 20.61 -18.93
CA LYS A 65 4.71 20.69 -19.52
C LYS A 65 3.67 20.64 -18.41
N ILE A 66 2.65 21.49 -18.49
CA ILE A 66 1.47 21.40 -17.63
C ILE A 66 0.69 20.16 -18.06
N ILE A 67 0.81 19.08 -17.30
CA ILE A 67 0.10 17.81 -17.57
C ILE A 67 -1.17 17.82 -16.73
N ILE A 68 -2.33 17.84 -17.39
CA ILE A 68 -3.64 17.87 -16.73
C ILE A 68 -3.88 16.51 -16.06
N GLU A 69 -4.15 16.52 -14.75
CA GLU A 69 -4.55 15.32 -14.01
C GLU A 69 -5.84 14.73 -14.62
N GLY A 70 -5.83 13.43 -14.91
CA GLY A 70 -6.94 12.74 -15.58
C GLY A 70 -6.94 12.78 -17.11
N SER A 71 -5.90 13.36 -17.73
CA SER A 71 -5.65 13.20 -19.17
C SER A 71 -5.01 11.85 -19.49
N GLN A 72 -5.18 11.36 -20.72
CA GLN A 72 -4.57 10.10 -21.16
C GLN A 72 -3.02 10.14 -21.08
N GLU A 73 -2.41 11.31 -21.31
CA GLU A 73 -0.97 11.50 -21.16
C GLU A 73 -0.54 11.39 -19.69
N TRP A 74 -1.34 11.92 -18.76
CA TRP A 74 -1.12 11.77 -17.32
C TRP A 74 -1.18 10.30 -16.90
N ASP A 75 -2.18 9.53 -17.35
CA ASP A 75 -2.31 8.11 -17.00
C ASP A 75 -1.13 7.27 -17.50
N ILE A 76 -0.64 7.54 -18.72
CA ILE A 76 0.52 6.84 -19.29
C ILE A 76 1.78 7.15 -18.46
N LEU A 77 2.01 8.43 -18.13
CA LEU A 77 3.17 8.84 -17.34
C LEU A 77 3.10 8.33 -15.91
N TYR A 78 1.92 8.37 -15.30
CA TYR A 78 1.67 7.83 -13.97
C TYR A 78 2.01 6.35 -13.92
N ARG A 79 1.49 5.54 -14.85
CA ARG A 79 1.84 4.10 -14.92
C ARG A 79 3.34 3.87 -15.11
N LYS A 80 3.99 4.67 -15.94
CA LYS A 80 5.43 4.57 -16.16
C LYS A 80 6.22 4.86 -14.90
N TYR A 81 5.96 5.99 -14.26
CA TYR A 81 6.68 6.39 -13.04
C TYR A 81 6.35 5.51 -11.84
N TYR A 82 5.10 5.05 -11.73
CA TYR A 82 4.71 4.07 -10.72
C TYR A 82 5.52 2.77 -10.89
N ASN A 83 5.57 2.22 -12.11
CA ASN A 83 6.39 1.03 -12.40
C ASN A 83 7.88 1.25 -12.15
N ASP A 84 8.42 2.44 -12.44
CA ASP A 84 9.82 2.76 -12.17
C ASP A 84 10.13 2.84 -10.67
N GLU A 85 9.22 3.41 -9.87
CA GLU A 85 9.36 3.47 -8.41
C GLU A 85 9.16 2.09 -7.75
N VAL A 86 8.23 1.27 -8.26
CA VAL A 86 8.05 -0.13 -7.83
C VAL A 86 9.32 -0.95 -8.11
N LYS A 87 9.88 -0.83 -9.33
CA LYS A 87 11.16 -1.48 -9.68
C LYS A 87 12.33 -1.02 -8.79
N LYS A 88 12.36 0.25 -8.40
CA LYS A 88 13.38 0.78 -7.49
C LYS A 88 13.30 0.18 -6.09
N LEU A 89 12.10 -0.20 -5.65
CA LEU A 89 11.87 -0.84 -4.36
C LEU A 89 12.12 -2.36 -4.39
N GLY A 90 12.45 -2.92 -5.56
CA GLY A 90 12.82 -4.33 -5.70
C GLY A 90 11.63 -5.29 -5.64
N LEU A 91 10.42 -4.79 -5.88
CA LEU A 91 9.22 -5.59 -6.13
C LEU A 91 9.14 -6.01 -7.60
#